data_AF-A0A1M5WCU7-F1
#
_entry.id   AF-A0A1M5WCU7-F1
#
_cell.length_a   1.000
_cell.length_b   1.000
_cell.length_c   1.000
_cell.angle_alpha   90.00
_cell.angle_beta   90.00
_cell.angle_gamma   90.00
#
_symmetry.space_group_name_H-M   'P 1'
#
loop_
_entity.id
_entity.type
_entity.pdbx_description
1 polymer ?
#
loop_
_entity_poly.entity_id
_entity_poly.type
_entity_poly.pdbx_seq_one_letter_code
_entity_poly.pdbx_strand_id
1 'polypeptide(L)'
;MKNETLSFKQGVILIVLFISGTSTIITPGIAAKQDAWLALLLAMIFTLPMILIFERLLYLFPGKDLFDIVQIVLGKFFGKFMIILFIHFSLEMGAGVLGNFVYFMNSVSLQSTPLIITTIFVAILCVEGVSFGINILGRCGEVGILLLIIPLFLLNYTFI
;
A
#
# COMPACT_ATOMS: atom_id res chain seq x y z
N MET A 1 -17.30 -8.96 -16.40
CA MET A 1 -16.33 -9.07 -15.29
C MET A 1 -17.10 -9.62 -14.10
N LYS A 2 -16.72 -10.79 -13.58
CA LYS A 2 -17.34 -11.39 -12.39
C LYS A 2 -17.04 -10.45 -11.21
N ASN A 3 -18.03 -10.11 -10.38
CA ASN A 3 -17.81 -9.26 -9.21
C ASN A 3 -16.80 -9.95 -8.29
N GLU A 4 -15.53 -9.55 -8.39
CA GLU A 4 -14.47 -10.03 -7.52
C GLU A 4 -14.61 -9.34 -6.17
N THR A 5 -15.40 -9.95 -5.28
CA THR A 5 -15.67 -9.40 -3.95
C THR A 5 -14.66 -9.94 -2.95
N LEU A 6 -13.78 -9.06 -2.47
CA LEU A 6 -12.96 -9.31 -1.28
C LEU A 6 -13.84 -9.53 -0.04
N SER A 7 -13.45 -10.47 0.82
CA SER A 7 -13.98 -10.52 2.19
C SER A 7 -13.50 -9.30 2.98
N PHE A 8 -14.30 -8.80 3.92
CA PHE A 8 -13.92 -7.70 4.82
C PHE A 8 -12.56 -7.95 5.49
N LYS A 9 -12.34 -9.18 5.98
CA LYS A 9 -11.07 -9.60 6.57
C LYS A 9 -9.89 -9.45 5.59
N GLN A 10 -10.07 -9.89 4.34
CA GLN A 10 -9.03 -9.81 3.32
C GLN A 10 -8.75 -8.35 2.93
N GLY A 11 -9.77 -7.51 2.87
CA GLY A 11 -9.60 -6.06 2.67
C GLY A 11 -8.77 -5.41 3.78
N VAL A 12 -9.09 -5.69 5.05
CA VAL A 12 -8.31 -5.21 6.20
C VAL A 12 -6.87 -5.71 6.13
N ILE A 13 -6.66 -7.00 5.83
CA ILE A 13 -5.32 -7.58 5.71
C ILE A 13 -4.49 -6.87 4.63
N LEU A 14 -5.07 -6.63 3.44
CA LEU A 14 -4.37 -5.93 2.37
C LEU A 14 -3.99 -4.51 2.76
N ILE A 15 -4.87 -3.78 3.47
CA ILE A 15 -4.56 -2.44 3.99
C ILE A 15 -3.41 -2.50 5.00
N VAL A 16 -3.45 -3.43 5.94
CA VAL A 16 -2.39 -3.59 6.96
C VAL A 16 -1.04 -3.94 6.32
N LEU A 17 -1.04 -4.84 5.34
CA LEU A 17 0.16 -5.21 4.59
C LEU A 17 0.71 -4.04 3.78
N PHE A 18 -0.17 -3.26 3.14
CA PHE A 18 0.22 -2.08 2.36
C PHE A 18 0.89 -1.02 3.25
N ILE A 19 0.28 -0.69 4.39
CA ILE A 19 0.82 0.32 5.33
C ILE A 19 2.16 -0.15 5.91
N SER A 20 2.27 -1.43 6.23
CA SER A 20 3.47 -1.96 6.89
C SER A 20 4.63 -2.21 5.92
N GLY A 21 4.36 -2.52 4.64
CA GLY A 21 5.35 -3.08 3.72
C GLY A 21 6.65 -2.26 3.59
N THR A 22 6.56 -0.97 3.25
CA THR A 22 7.76 -0.12 3.12
C THR A 22 8.36 0.27 4.47
N SER A 23 7.56 0.30 5.54
CA SER A 23 8.02 0.65 6.89
C SER A 23 9.02 -0.36 7.48
N THR A 24 9.02 -1.60 6.97
CA THR A 24 10.00 -2.63 7.34
C THR A 24 11.36 -2.39 6.68
N ILE A 25 11.39 -1.75 5.50
CA ILE A 25 12.63 -1.47 4.75
C ILE A 25 13.20 -0.11 5.17
N ILE A 26 12.33 0.90 5.27
CA ILE A 26 12.69 2.27 5.64
C ILE A 26 12.03 2.54 6.98
N THR A 27 12.78 3.02 7.97
CA THR A 27 12.23 3.39 9.27
C THR A 27 11.56 4.78 9.19
N PRO A 28 10.23 4.88 9.12
CA PRO A 28 9.56 6.18 9.17
C PRO A 28 9.83 6.83 10.53
N GLY A 29 10.00 8.16 10.53
CA GLY A 29 10.24 8.89 11.78
C GLY A 29 11.64 8.70 12.36
N ILE A 30 12.61 8.13 11.62
CA ILE A 30 14.00 7.99 12.08
C ILE A 30 14.61 9.33 12.55
N ALA A 31 14.18 10.45 11.95
CA ALA A 31 14.57 11.80 12.34
C ALA A 31 14.10 12.19 13.76
N ALA A 32 12.98 11.63 14.22
CA ALA A 32 12.41 11.88 15.55
C ALA A 32 13.11 11.08 16.67
N LYS A 33 13.99 10.13 16.32
CA LYS A 33 14.76 9.32 17.29
C LYS A 33 13.87 8.74 18.41
N GLN A 34 14.02 9.22 19.64
CA GLN A 34 13.28 8.75 20.81
C GLN A 34 11.81 9.17 20.80
N ASP A 35 11.46 10.22 20.05
CA ASP A 35 10.09 10.74 19.95
C ASP A 35 9.31 10.11 18.78
N ALA A 36 9.86 9.07 18.13
CA ALA A 36 9.22 8.39 17.01
C ALA A 36 7.84 7.79 17.39
N TRP A 37 7.65 7.34 18.64
CA TRP A 37 6.36 6.85 19.12
C TRP A 37 5.31 7.96 19.16
N LEU A 38 5.69 9.19 19.51
CA LEU A 38 4.80 10.34 19.54
C LEU A 38 4.43 10.77 18.11
N ALA A 39 5.40 10.77 17.20
CA ALA A 39 5.16 11.01 15.78
C ALA A 39 4.17 9.98 15.19
N LEU A 40 4.27 8.71 15.58
CA LEU A 40 3.34 7.65 15.16
C LEU A 40 1.93 7.89 15.70
N LEU A 41 1.78 8.25 16.98
CA LEU A 41 0.47 8.58 17.56
C LEU A 41 -0.18 9.77 16.88
N LEU A 42 0.60 10.82 16.59
CA LEU A 42 0.11 11.97 15.84
C LEU A 42 -0.34 11.56 14.44
N ALA A 43 0.45 10.76 13.72
CA ALA A 43 0.07 10.25 12.40
C ALA A 43 -1.26 9.47 12.43
N MET A 44 -1.49 8.65 13.46
CA MET A 44 -2.76 7.95 13.66
C MET A 44 -3.92 8.93 13.84
N ILE A 45 -3.76 9.94 14.70
CA ILE A 45 -4.79 10.96 14.94
C ILE A 45 -5.11 11.73 13.65
N PHE A 46 -4.09 12.14 12.89
CA PHE A 46 -4.28 12.86 11.63
C PHE A 46 -4.89 12.00 10.51
N THR A 47 -4.82 10.67 10.63
CA THR A 47 -5.45 9.75 9.68
C THR A 47 -6.96 9.59 9.93
N LEU A 48 -7.43 9.75 11.18
CA LEU A 48 -8.85 9.58 11.53
C LEU A 48 -9.81 10.46 10.71
N PRO A 49 -9.57 11.78 10.54
CA PRO A 49 -10.41 12.62 9.69
C PRO A 49 -10.52 12.10 8.25
N MET A 50 -9.43 11.58 7.68
CA MET A 50 -9.44 11.03 6.33
C MET A 50 -10.31 9.78 6.23
N ILE A 51 -10.22 8.87 7.21
CA ILE A 51 -11.08 7.67 7.27
C ILE A 51 -12.55 8.07 7.32
N LEU A 52 -12.92 9.04 8.16
CA LEU A 52 -14.30 9.52 8.28
C LEU A 52 -14.81 10.15 6.98
N ILE A 53 -13.96 10.88 6.25
CA ILE A 53 -14.30 11.44 4.94
C ILE A 53 -14.59 10.31 3.94
N PHE A 54 -13.71 9.31 3.84
CA PHE A 54 -13.91 8.19 2.91
C PHE A 54 -15.15 7.35 3.27
N GLU A 55 -15.38 7.08 4.55
CA GLU A 55 -16.59 6.39 5.01
C GLU A 55 -17.84 7.16 4.62
N ARG A 56 -17.88 8.47 4.91
CA ARG A 56 -19.02 9.31 4.57
C ARG A 56 -19.26 9.36 3.06
N LEU A 57 -18.19 9.37 2.27
CA LEU A 57 -18.28 9.39 0.81
C LEU A 57 -18.88 8.09 0.27
N LEU A 58 -18.45 6.94 0.78
CA LEU A 58 -19.00 5.63 0.40
C LEU A 58 -20.46 5.46 0.82
N TYR A 59 -20.86 6.07 1.95
CA TYR A 59 -22.26 6.09 2.39
C TYR A 59 -23.15 6.96 1.47
N LEU A 60 -22.66 8.12 1.03
CA LEU A 60 -23.41 9.05 0.19
C LEU A 60 -23.52 8.58 -1.28
N PHE A 61 -22.53 7.82 -1.76
CA PHE A 61 -22.47 7.36 -3.16
C PHE A 61 -22.39 5.82 -3.23
N PRO A 62 -23.45 5.10 -2.82
CA PRO A 62 -23.42 3.65 -2.76
C PRO A 62 -23.18 3.02 -4.14
N GLY A 63 -22.23 2.08 -4.21
CA GLY A 63 -21.90 1.36 -5.43
C GLY A 63 -21.11 2.17 -6.46
N LYS A 64 -20.58 3.34 -6.10
CA LYS A 64 -19.68 4.15 -6.93
C LYS A 64 -18.24 4.00 -6.47
N ASP A 65 -17.32 4.00 -7.43
CA ASP A 65 -15.88 4.05 -7.12
C ASP A 65 -15.39 5.50 -6.92
N LEU A 66 -14.13 5.65 -6.53
CA LEU A 66 -13.55 6.98 -6.29
C LEU A 66 -13.56 7.86 -7.55
N PHE A 67 -13.36 7.29 -8.73
CA PHE A 67 -13.31 8.03 -9.99
C PHE A 67 -14.70 8.55 -10.38
N ASP A 68 -15.73 7.71 -10.21
CA ASP A 68 -17.13 8.08 -10.37
C ASP A 68 -17.48 9.25 -9.44
N ILE A 69 -17.13 9.13 -8.15
CA ILE A 69 -17.48 10.13 -7.15
C ILE A 69 -16.79 11.46 -7.45
N VAL A 70 -15.52 11.45 -7.84
CA VAL A 70 -14.78 12.66 -8.24
C VAL A 70 -15.46 13.36 -9.42
N GLN A 71 -15.93 12.61 -10.43
CA GLN A 71 -16.66 13.20 -11.56
C GLN A 71 -18.04 13.72 -11.18
N ILE A 72 -18.75 13.05 -10.27
CA ILE A 72 -20.07 13.48 -9.80
C ILE A 72 -19.95 14.80 -9.03
N VAL A 73 -18.97 14.92 -8.14
CA VAL A 73 -18.81 16.07 -7.25
C VAL A 73 -18.21 17.28 -7.97
N LEU A 74 -17.18 17.09 -8.80
CA LEU A 74 -16.44 18.18 -9.45
C LEU A 74 -16.88 18.45 -10.89
N GLY A 75 -17.79 17.63 -11.44
CA GLY A 75 -18.19 17.67 -12.83
C GLY A 75 -17.14 17.09 -13.79
N LYS A 76 -17.49 17.00 -15.07
CA LYS A 76 -16.67 16.28 -16.07
C LYS A 76 -15.31 16.91 -16.35
N PHE A 77 -15.19 18.24 -16.31
CA PHE A 77 -13.94 18.93 -16.66
C PHE A 77 -12.94 18.87 -15.50
N PHE A 78 -13.29 19.43 -14.34
CA PHE A 78 -12.43 19.42 -13.16
C PHE A 78 -12.26 18.01 -12.58
N GLY A 79 -13.28 17.16 -12.66
CA GLY A 79 -13.17 15.75 -12.26
C GLY A 79 -12.13 14.99 -13.08
N LYS A 80 -12.11 15.13 -14.41
CA LYS A 80 -11.08 14.51 -15.25
C LYS A 80 -9.68 14.99 -14.92
N PHE A 81 -9.51 16.30 -14.69
CA PHE A 81 -8.21 16.85 -14.29
C PHE A 81 -7.72 16.24 -12.96
N MET A 82 -8.59 16.16 -11.95
CA MET A 82 -8.27 15.55 -10.66
C MET A 82 -7.95 14.05 -10.78
N ILE A 83 -8.66 13.32 -11.64
CA ILE A 83 -8.37 11.90 -11.89
C ILE A 83 -6.99 11.73 -12.52
N ILE A 84 -6.62 12.56 -13.50
CA ILE A 84 -5.29 12.51 -14.12
C ILE A 84 -4.20 12.78 -13.07
N LEU A 85 -4.41 13.78 -12.21
CA LEU A 85 -3.49 14.08 -11.12
C LEU A 85 -3.36 12.91 -10.13
N PHE A 86 -4.47 12.26 -9.78
CA PHE A 86 -4.48 11.09 -8.91
C PHE A 86 -3.78 9.88 -9.54
N ILE A 87 -3.96 9.64 -10.83
CA ILE A 87 -3.24 8.58 -11.56
C ILE A 87 -1.74 8.86 -11.55
N HIS A 88 -1.34 10.10 -11.85
CA HIS A 88 0.08 10.49 -11.82
C HIS A 88 0.70 10.28 -10.43
N PHE A 89 0.02 10.74 -9.38
CA PHE A 89 0.43 10.52 -7.98
C PHE A 89 0.55 9.03 -7.65
N SER A 90 -0.42 8.22 -8.08
CA SER A 90 -0.41 6.77 -7.82
C SER A 90 0.74 6.06 -8.53
N LEU A 91 1.10 6.50 -9.75
CA LEU A 91 2.24 5.98 -10.49
C LEU A 91 3.56 6.34 -9.82
N GLU A 92 3.72 7.58 -9.36
CA GLU A 92 4.92 8.03 -8.65
C GLU A 92 5.11 7.27 -7.34
N MET A 93 4.04 7.12 -6.54
CA MET A 93 4.06 6.31 -5.32
C MET A 93 4.40 4.85 -5.62
N GLY A 94 3.78 4.24 -6.63
CA GLY A 94 4.06 2.86 -7.02
C GLY A 94 5.50 2.65 -7.47
N ALA A 95 6.05 3.58 -8.28
CA ALA A 95 7.44 3.55 -8.70
C ALA A 95 8.41 3.71 -7.52
N GLY A 96 8.08 4.58 -6.56
CA GLY A 96 8.85 4.74 -5.32
C GLY A 96 8.90 3.47 -4.48
N VAL A 97 7.75 2.81 -4.28
CA VAL A 97 7.68 1.53 -3.57
C VAL A 97 8.52 0.47 -4.29
N LEU A 98 8.34 0.32 -5.60
CA LEU A 98 9.10 -0.66 -6.39
C LEU A 98 10.61 -0.38 -6.32
N GLY A 99 11.01 0.89 -6.39
CA GLY A 99 12.39 1.32 -6.21
C GLY A 99 12.96 0.87 -4.86
N ASN A 100 12.27 1.16 -3.76
CA ASN A 100 12.71 0.79 -2.41
C ASN A 100 12.96 -0.73 -2.29
N PHE A 101 12.05 -1.55 -2.81
CA PHE A 101 12.20 -3.00 -2.82
C PHE A 101 13.37 -3.47 -3.69
N VAL A 102 13.51 -2.93 -4.90
CA VAL A 102 14.61 -3.31 -5.82
C VAL A 102 15.97 -2.93 -5.23
N TYR A 103 16.10 -1.74 -4.65
CA TYR A 103 17.32 -1.30 -3.97
C TYR A 103 17.67 -2.21 -2.80
N PHE A 104 16.68 -2.57 -1.98
CA PHE A 104 16.87 -3.50 -0.87
C PHE A 104 17.31 -4.89 -1.34
N MET A 105 16.67 -5.44 -2.38
CA MET A 105 17.04 -6.74 -2.94
C MET A 105 18.47 -6.75 -3.48
N ASN A 106 18.88 -5.69 -4.18
CA ASN A 106 20.24 -5.57 -4.71
C ASN A 106 21.28 -5.36 -3.60
N SER A 107 20.94 -4.66 -2.51
CA SER A 107 21.90 -4.47 -1.42
C SER A 107 22.12 -5.74 -0.58
N VAL A 108 21.09 -6.57 -0.40
CA VAL A 108 21.15 -7.73 0.50
C VAL A 108 21.41 -9.05 -0.22
N SER A 109 20.81 -9.29 -1.39
CA SER A 109 20.79 -10.62 -2.01
C SER A 109 21.33 -10.65 -3.44
N LEU A 110 21.10 -9.60 -4.22
CA LEU A 110 21.41 -9.55 -5.65
C LEU A 110 22.52 -8.55 -5.98
N GLN A 111 23.54 -8.44 -5.12
CA GLN A 111 24.60 -7.42 -5.19
C GLN A 111 25.32 -7.35 -6.54
N SER A 112 25.50 -8.48 -7.21
CA SER A 112 26.18 -8.56 -8.51
C SER A 112 25.25 -8.34 -9.71
N THR A 113 23.93 -8.24 -9.49
CA THR A 113 22.95 -8.05 -10.56
C THR A 113 22.81 -6.57 -10.89
N PRO A 114 22.84 -6.17 -12.17
CA PRO A 114 22.53 -4.80 -12.55
C PRO A 114 21.10 -4.40 -12.13
N LEU A 115 20.97 -3.25 -11.49
CA LEU A 115 19.71 -2.77 -10.91
C LEU A 115 18.55 -2.78 -11.91
N ILE A 116 18.79 -2.35 -13.15
CA ILE A 116 17.80 -2.33 -14.23
C ILE A 116 17.19 -3.72 -14.51
N ILE A 117 17.98 -4.79 -14.39
CA ILE A 117 17.50 -6.15 -14.62
C ILE A 117 16.53 -6.50 -13.50
N THR A 118 16.91 -6.31 -12.24
CA THR A 118 16.01 -6.57 -11.10
C THR A 118 14.74 -5.72 -11.18
N THR A 119 14.83 -4.45 -11.57
CA THR A 119 13.67 -3.57 -11.75
C THR A 119 12.67 -4.15 -12.76
N ILE A 120 13.15 -4.55 -13.94
CA ILE A 120 12.29 -5.10 -15.00
C ILE A 120 11.62 -6.38 -14.53
N PHE A 121 12.37 -7.30 -13.92
CA PHE A 121 11.83 -8.57 -13.43
C PHE A 121 10.76 -8.35 -12.34
N VAL A 122 11.03 -7.50 -11.35
CA VAL A 122 10.06 -7.19 -10.30
C VAL A 122 8.82 -6.49 -10.86
N ALA A 123 8.99 -5.57 -11.82
CA ALA A 123 7.87 -4.90 -12.48
C ALA A 123 6.97 -5.89 -13.24
N ILE A 124 7.56 -6.85 -13.98
CA ILE A 124 6.80 -7.91 -14.66
C ILE A 124 6.02 -8.74 -13.63
N LEU A 125 6.66 -9.13 -12.52
CA LEU A 125 5.98 -9.88 -11.46
C LEU A 125 4.80 -9.11 -10.86
N CYS A 126 4.93 -7.79 -10.67
CA CYS A 126 3.83 -6.95 -10.22
C CYS A 126 2.67 -6.93 -11.23
N VAL A 127 2.96 -6.81 -12.53
CA VAL A 127 1.94 -6.80 -13.60
C VAL A 127 1.19 -8.14 -13.65
N GLU A 128 1.91 -9.26 -13.59
CA GLU A 128 1.30 -10.59 -13.51
C GLU A 128 0.48 -10.75 -12.22
N GLY A 129 1.00 -10.26 -11.09
CA GLY A 129 0.32 -10.28 -9.80
C GLY A 129 -1.04 -9.56 -9.83
N VAL A 130 -1.12 -8.41 -10.48
CA VAL A 130 -2.38 -7.67 -10.67
C VAL A 130 -3.32 -8.40 -11.63
N SER A 131 -2.76 -9.05 -12.66
CA SER A 131 -3.54 -9.79 -13.68
C SER A 131 -4.29 -10.99 -13.10
N PHE A 132 -3.85 -11.54 -11.96
CA PHE A 132 -4.56 -12.59 -11.22
C PHE A 132 -5.82 -12.12 -10.48
N GLY A 133 -6.05 -10.81 -10.39
CA GLY A 133 -7.24 -10.26 -9.75
C GLY A 133 -7.13 -10.12 -8.24
N ILE A 134 -8.08 -9.38 -7.67
CA ILE A 134 -8.01 -8.91 -6.29
C ILE A 134 -8.32 -10.00 -5.27
N ASN A 135 -9.09 -11.02 -5.68
CA ASN A 135 -9.37 -12.17 -4.83
C ASN A 135 -8.11 -12.99 -4.55
N ILE A 136 -7.26 -13.19 -5.57
CA ILE A 136 -6.01 -13.93 -5.42
C ILE A 136 -5.06 -13.13 -4.53
N LEU A 137 -4.96 -11.81 -4.74
CA LEU A 137 -4.21 -10.92 -3.84
C LEU A 137 -4.69 -11.02 -2.39
N GLY A 138 -6.00 -11.03 -2.15
CA GLY A 138 -6.57 -11.21 -0.80
C GLY A 138 -6.14 -12.51 -0.13
N ARG A 139 -6.17 -13.63 -0.86
CA ARG A 139 -5.71 -14.95 -0.36
C ARG A 139 -4.20 -14.97 -0.11
N CYS A 140 -3.41 -14.39 -1.01
CA CYS A 140 -1.97 -14.20 -0.82
C CYS A 140 -1.69 -13.33 0.41
N GLY A 141 -2.50 -12.29 0.64
CA GLY A 141 -2.40 -11.43 1.83
C GLY A 141 -2.61 -12.18 3.13
N GLU A 142 -3.55 -13.14 3.18
CA GLU A 142 -3.74 -13.98 4.38
C GLU A 142 -2.49 -14.80 4.74
N VAL A 143 -1.71 -15.21 3.74
CA VAL A 143 -0.39 -15.84 3.97
C VAL A 143 0.66 -14.78 4.30
N GLY A 144 0.64 -13.66 3.58
CA GLY A 144 1.59 -12.55 3.74
C GLY A 144 1.59 -11.95 5.14
N ILE A 145 0.43 -11.88 5.81
CA ILE A 145 0.36 -11.34 7.16
C ILE A 145 1.06 -12.23 8.20
N LEU A 146 1.16 -13.54 7.95
CA LEU A 146 1.95 -14.44 8.80
C LEU A 146 3.45 -14.13 8.69
N LEU A 147 3.93 -13.82 7.49
CA LEU A 147 5.32 -13.41 7.25
C LEU A 147 5.68 -12.10 7.96
N LEU A 148 4.69 -11.26 8.23
CA LEU A 148 4.87 -10.02 8.98
C LEU A 148 4.86 -10.27 10.49
N ILE A 149 3.90 -11.06 10.98
CA ILE A 149 3.68 -11.29 12.41
C ILE A 149 4.78 -12.17 13.02
N ILE A 150 5.17 -13.27 12.36
CA ILE A 150 6.09 -14.27 12.93
C ILE A 150 7.45 -13.66 13.30
N PRO A 151 8.14 -12.90 12.42
CA PRO A 151 9.43 -12.30 12.77
C PRO A 151 9.33 -11.27 13.90
N LEU A 152 8.24 -10.50 13.97
CA LEU A 152 8.04 -9.53 15.05
C LEU A 152 7.93 -10.22 16.42
N PHE A 153 7.19 -11.33 16.49
CA PHE A 153 7.13 -12.14 17.70
C PHE A 153 8.50 -12.74 18.06
N LEU A 154 9.21 -13.33 17.09
CA LEU A 154 10.53 -13.92 17.31
C LEU A 154 11.54 -12.90 17.83
N LEU A 155 11.59 -11.71 17.23
CA LEU A 155 12.46 -10.63 17.70
C LEU A 155 12.15 -10.27 19.16
N ASN A 156 10.88 -10.15 19.53
CA ASN A 156 10.49 -9.83 20.90
C ASN A 156 10.98 -10.89 21.91
N TYR A 157 10.89 -12.19 21.57
CA TYR A 157 11.39 -13.27 22.43
C TYR A 157 12.91 -13.39 22.49
N THR A 158 13.66 -12.84 21.52
CA THR A 158 15.13 -12.92 21.50
C THR A 158 15.78 -11.76 22.27
N PHE A 159 15.05 -10.68 22.52
CA PHE A 159 15.51 -9.47 23.24
C PHE A 159 14.91 -9.33 24.66
N ILE A 160 14.22 -10.37 25.16
CA ILE A 160 13.81 -10.55 26.56
C ILE A 160 14.62 -11.70 27.14
#